data_AF-A0A7C1N992-F1
#
_entry.id   AF-A0A7C1N992-F1
#
_cell.length_a   1.000
_cell.length_b   1.000
_cell.length_c   1.000
_cell.angle_alpha   90.00
_cell.angle_beta   90.00
_cell.angle_gamma   90.00
#
_symmetry.space_group_name_H-M   'P 1'
#
loop_
_entity.id
_entity.type
_entity.pdbx_description
1 polymer ?
#
loop_
_entity_poly.entity_id
_entity_poly.type
_entity_poly.pdbx_seq_one_letter_code
_entity_poly.pdbx_strand_id
1 'polypeptide(L)'
;MSRMKTTYVGCSTPKVDALDKVLGRAVYAGDISFPGMLYGRVRRADIPHGFIDEIDLSAAEAMEGVVCVLTAKDVPGNNRFGIAFPDQWALAEEKILSVGDAVAIVAAETDEIAKDAIRAIRVKYRELPPLTDLHEAMADGAPQLHANKIGSYKKKSGGHHYPLGDGGLQHDQKKRKSEFLHNTKGNVFLHTKVRKGDIEKGFTQAEVIVENTYKTQVVDHVYMETESGVGKMDEHGNLVIWNSCQYPFRDRRQIASVLGLSQNKVRVIQATTGGAFGGKEDINVEIYIALLAKATRRPVRMVWDREESLAYSTKKHAIEIWTRWGATREGKLCGMEGKVYGDTGAYAGLGIFVVKKCGIHLAGPYHIPNIKVDAFSVYTNNVMASAMRGFGVTQAAVAHEGQMDELAKQLGIHPLTFRLMNALDVGLSTETGHIMTEDVGIKPTLEKIREVVLGDESLAVYREGLM
;
A
#
# COMPACT_ATOMS: atom_id res chain seq x y z
N MET A 1 13.35 39.63 5.90
CA MET A 1 12.04 40.12 5.41
C MET A 1 10.98 39.78 6.45
N SER A 2 10.24 40.77 6.96
CA SER A 2 9.07 40.53 7.81
C SER A 2 8.09 39.64 7.04
N ARG A 3 7.80 38.42 7.53
CA ARG A 3 6.76 37.56 6.93
C ARG A 3 5.49 38.39 6.82
N MET A 4 4.97 38.55 5.61
CA MET A 4 3.72 39.25 5.35
C MET A 4 2.63 38.55 6.17
N LYS A 5 2.02 39.24 7.13
CA LYS A 5 0.92 38.67 7.92
C LYS A 5 -0.23 38.39 6.96
N THR A 6 -0.46 37.12 6.66
CA THR A 6 -1.65 36.70 5.91
C THR A 6 -2.79 36.42 6.89
N THR A 7 -4.03 36.48 6.41
CA THR A 7 -5.22 36.21 7.24
C THR A 7 -5.39 34.73 7.58
N TYR A 8 -4.90 33.82 6.72
CA TYR A 8 -5.17 32.38 6.84
C TYR A 8 -3.93 31.50 6.63
N VAL A 9 -3.02 31.84 5.72
CA VAL A 9 -1.84 31.02 5.41
C VAL A 9 -0.80 31.16 6.53
N GLY A 10 -0.49 30.04 7.19
CA GLY A 10 0.45 29.98 8.31
C GLY A 10 -0.17 30.32 9.68
N CYS A 11 -1.48 30.54 9.75
CA CYS A 11 -2.21 30.77 10.99
C CYS A 11 -2.86 29.48 11.52
N SER A 12 -3.03 29.39 12.84
CA SER A 12 -3.74 28.29 13.51
C SER A 12 -5.27 28.46 13.40
N THR A 13 -5.81 28.30 12.19
CA THR A 13 -7.26 28.39 11.94
C THR A 13 -7.94 27.03 12.19
N PRO A 14 -9.12 26.98 12.84
CA PRO A 14 -9.90 25.76 12.94
C PRO A 14 -10.19 25.15 11.56
N LYS A 15 -10.16 23.82 11.47
CA LYS A 15 -10.51 23.14 10.22
C LYS A 15 -11.99 23.36 9.89
N VAL A 16 -12.29 23.51 8.59
CA VAL A 16 -13.66 23.78 8.11
C VAL A 16 -14.68 22.70 8.48
N ASP A 17 -14.22 21.46 8.70
CA ASP A 17 -15.02 20.30 9.07
C ASP A 17 -14.96 19.97 10.57
N ALA A 18 -14.29 20.78 11.39
CA ALA A 18 -14.07 20.49 12.80
C ALA A 18 -15.37 20.53 13.62
N LEU A 19 -16.24 21.51 13.34
CA LEU A 19 -17.46 21.73 14.11
C LEU A 19 -18.41 20.52 14.03
N ASP A 20 -18.61 19.98 12.83
CA ASP A 20 -19.50 18.83 12.64
C ASP A 20 -18.95 17.59 13.35
N LYS A 21 -17.63 17.43 13.42
CA LYS A 21 -16.99 16.30 14.11
C LYS A 21 -17.16 16.36 15.63
N VAL A 22 -16.92 17.52 16.24
CA VAL A 22 -17.02 17.67 17.69
C VAL A 22 -18.47 17.68 18.19
N LEU A 23 -19.42 18.00 17.33
CA LEU A 23 -20.86 17.98 17.65
C LEU A 23 -21.56 16.66 17.29
N GLY A 24 -20.84 15.67 16.74
CA GLY A 24 -21.43 14.41 16.29
C GLY A 24 -22.37 14.54 15.09
N ARG A 25 -22.22 15.62 14.30
CA ARG A 25 -23.02 15.88 13.07
C ARG A 25 -22.34 15.37 11.80
N ALA A 26 -21.04 15.09 11.87
CA ALA A 26 -20.30 14.53 10.74
C ALA A 26 -20.83 13.13 10.43
N VAL A 27 -21.24 12.92 9.18
CA VAL A 27 -21.79 11.64 8.70
C VAL A 27 -20.65 10.81 8.08
N TYR A 28 -20.29 9.72 8.74
CA TYR A 28 -19.37 8.70 8.23
C TYR A 28 -20.12 7.71 7.33
N ALA A 29 -19.39 6.89 6.56
CA ALA A 29 -20.03 5.97 5.63
C ALA A 29 -20.93 4.95 6.35
N GLY A 30 -20.49 4.49 7.53
CA GLY A 30 -21.28 3.62 8.40
C GLY A 30 -22.51 4.27 9.04
N ASP A 31 -22.68 5.60 8.99
CA ASP A 31 -23.85 6.27 9.56
C ASP A 31 -25.01 6.39 8.57
N ILE A 32 -24.76 6.09 7.30
CA ILE A 32 -25.74 6.23 6.23
C ILE A 32 -26.74 5.08 6.28
N SER A 33 -28.02 5.40 6.15
CA SER A 33 -29.13 4.44 6.14
C SER A 33 -30.19 4.79 5.08
N PHE A 34 -30.81 3.77 4.50
CA PHE A 34 -31.93 3.91 3.57
C PHE A 34 -33.09 2.97 3.96
N PRO A 35 -34.34 3.29 3.59
CA PRO A 35 -35.44 2.34 3.70
C PRO A 35 -35.17 1.04 2.92
N GLY A 36 -35.51 -0.10 3.54
CA GLY A 36 -35.33 -1.42 2.92
C GLY A 36 -33.87 -1.83 2.68
N MET A 37 -32.90 -1.16 3.30
CA MET A 37 -31.48 -1.46 3.18
C MET A 37 -31.13 -2.86 3.70
N LEU A 38 -30.19 -3.52 3.02
CA LEU A 38 -29.64 -4.82 3.38
C LEU A 38 -28.24 -4.68 3.97
N TYR A 39 -27.81 -5.72 4.68
CA TYR A 39 -26.51 -5.84 5.30
C TYR A 39 -25.66 -6.85 4.53
N GLY A 40 -24.54 -6.37 4.01
CA GLY A 40 -23.57 -7.17 3.27
C GLY A 40 -22.52 -7.81 4.19
N ARG A 41 -22.17 -9.07 3.93
CA ARG A 41 -21.00 -9.74 4.53
C ARG A 41 -20.22 -10.58 3.51
N VAL A 42 -18.96 -10.84 3.84
CA VAL A 42 -18.01 -11.53 2.96
C VAL A 42 -17.62 -12.87 3.58
N ARG A 43 -17.80 -13.95 2.83
CA ARG A 43 -17.21 -15.25 3.15
C ARG A 43 -15.78 -15.27 2.63
N ARG A 44 -14.81 -15.11 3.54
CA ARG A 44 -13.37 -15.16 3.26
C ARG A 44 -12.89 -16.61 3.12
N ALA A 45 -11.74 -16.82 2.51
CA ALA A 45 -11.10 -18.13 2.46
C ALA A 45 -10.51 -18.54 3.82
N ASP A 46 -10.58 -19.84 4.14
CA ASP A 46 -10.04 -20.40 5.40
C ASP A 46 -8.59 -20.88 5.30
N ILE A 47 -8.04 -20.87 4.08
CA ILE A 47 -6.70 -21.41 3.79
C ILE A 47 -5.82 -20.32 3.17
N PRO A 48 -4.49 -20.38 3.37
CA PRO A 48 -3.57 -19.37 2.82
C PRO A 48 -3.27 -19.59 1.33
N HIS A 49 -3.34 -20.84 0.84
CA HIS A 49 -3.00 -21.18 -0.53
C HIS A 49 -3.65 -22.49 -0.94
N GLY A 50 -4.31 -22.51 -2.11
CA GLY A 50 -4.90 -23.74 -2.62
C GLY A 50 -5.90 -23.50 -3.74
N PHE A 51 -6.68 -24.52 -4.04
CA PHE A 51 -7.76 -24.46 -5.01
C PHE A 51 -9.11 -24.66 -4.34
N ILE A 52 -10.14 -24.03 -4.90
CA ILE A 52 -11.53 -24.26 -4.54
C ILE A 52 -11.99 -25.49 -5.35
N ASP A 53 -12.32 -26.58 -4.66
CA ASP A 53 -12.87 -27.78 -5.31
C ASP A 53 -14.40 -27.68 -5.41
N GLU A 54 -15.06 -27.18 -4.36
CA GLU A 54 -16.52 -27.08 -4.27
C GLU A 54 -16.95 -25.94 -3.33
N ILE A 55 -18.07 -25.29 -3.67
CA ILE A 55 -18.75 -24.31 -2.80
C ILE A 55 -20.21 -24.74 -2.67
N ASP A 56 -20.66 -24.97 -1.44
CA ASP A 56 -22.05 -25.25 -1.10
C ASP A 56 -22.67 -24.03 -0.40
N LEU A 57 -23.67 -23.45 -1.06
CA LEU A 57 -24.41 -22.26 -0.62
C LEU A 57 -25.77 -22.62 -0.01
N SER A 58 -26.21 -23.87 -0.12
CA SER A 58 -27.61 -24.28 0.10
C SER A 58 -28.12 -23.93 1.49
N ALA A 59 -27.31 -24.13 2.53
CA ALA A 59 -27.67 -23.78 3.90
C ALA A 59 -27.85 -22.27 4.10
N ALA A 60 -27.00 -21.45 3.47
CA ALA A 60 -27.09 -20.00 3.56
C ALA A 60 -28.28 -19.44 2.76
N GLU A 61 -28.54 -19.99 1.57
CA GLU A 61 -29.67 -19.59 0.72
C GLU A 61 -31.03 -19.96 1.33
N ALA A 62 -31.08 -21.02 2.14
CA ALA A 62 -32.30 -21.46 2.82
C ALA A 62 -32.64 -20.65 4.09
N MET A 63 -31.75 -19.78 4.58
CA MET A 63 -31.97 -19.01 5.80
C MET A 63 -33.00 -17.89 5.57
N GLU A 64 -33.98 -17.80 6.47
CA GLU A 64 -34.95 -16.70 6.47
C GLU A 64 -34.23 -15.35 6.63
N GLY A 65 -34.61 -14.37 5.80
CA GLY A 65 -34.00 -13.04 5.77
C GLY A 65 -32.70 -12.93 4.95
N VAL A 66 -32.17 -14.03 4.40
CA VAL A 66 -31.13 -13.95 3.36
C VAL A 66 -31.79 -13.62 2.02
N VAL A 67 -31.29 -12.56 1.35
CA VAL A 67 -31.86 -12.09 0.07
C VAL A 67 -31.08 -12.62 -1.12
N CYS A 68 -29.75 -12.65 -1.03
CA CYS A 68 -28.93 -13.33 -2.02
C CYS A 68 -27.57 -13.73 -1.48
N VAL A 69 -26.98 -14.74 -2.13
CA VAL A 69 -25.59 -15.17 -1.96
C VAL A 69 -24.96 -15.14 -3.36
N LEU A 70 -23.82 -14.46 -3.52
CA LEU A 70 -23.13 -14.31 -4.80
C LEU A 70 -21.72 -14.90 -4.72
N THR A 71 -21.27 -15.49 -5.82
CA THR A 71 -19.94 -16.05 -6.03
C THR A 71 -19.27 -15.43 -7.26
N ALA A 72 -18.07 -15.88 -7.61
CA ALA A 72 -17.39 -15.47 -8.85
C ALA A 72 -18.26 -15.59 -10.12
N LYS A 73 -19.18 -16.55 -10.16
CA LYS A 73 -20.10 -16.77 -11.31
C LYS A 73 -21.06 -15.60 -11.54
N ASP A 74 -21.33 -14.81 -10.49
CA ASP A 74 -22.26 -13.70 -10.51
C ASP A 74 -21.59 -12.37 -10.89
N VAL A 75 -20.26 -12.37 -11.08
CA VAL A 75 -19.51 -11.18 -11.49
C VAL A 75 -19.74 -10.91 -12.98
N PRO A 76 -20.43 -9.82 -13.35
CA PRO A 76 -20.91 -9.63 -14.72
C PRO A 76 -19.85 -9.03 -15.67
N GLY A 77 -18.79 -8.44 -15.12
CA GLY A 77 -17.69 -7.84 -15.87
C GLY A 77 -16.39 -8.60 -15.66
N ASN A 78 -15.32 -7.87 -15.36
CA ASN A 78 -14.03 -8.49 -15.08
C ASN A 78 -13.94 -8.91 -13.61
N ASN A 79 -13.77 -10.20 -13.33
CA ASN A 79 -13.54 -10.72 -11.98
C ASN A 79 -12.12 -10.43 -11.43
N ARG A 80 -11.50 -9.34 -11.90
CA ARG A 80 -10.18 -8.89 -11.49
C ARG A 80 -10.15 -7.38 -11.31
N PHE A 81 -9.52 -6.95 -10.21
CA PHE A 81 -9.26 -5.55 -9.91
C PHE A 81 -7.88 -5.41 -9.26
N GLY A 82 -7.51 -4.18 -8.94
CA GLY A 82 -6.31 -3.87 -8.18
C GLY A 82 -5.73 -2.53 -8.57
N ILE A 83 -5.11 -1.91 -7.58
CA ILE A 83 -4.69 -0.51 -7.61
C ILE A 83 -3.63 -0.19 -8.66
N ALA A 84 -2.66 -1.10 -8.83
CA ALA A 84 -1.57 -1.00 -9.80
C ALA A 84 -1.77 -1.97 -10.96
N PHE A 85 -2.20 -3.20 -10.64
CA PHE A 85 -2.46 -4.27 -11.58
C PHE A 85 -3.79 -4.95 -11.25
N PRO A 86 -4.50 -5.49 -12.25
CA PRO A 86 -5.70 -6.27 -12.02
C PRO A 86 -5.38 -7.72 -11.60
N ASP A 87 -4.64 -7.89 -10.52
CA ASP A 87 -4.22 -9.20 -10.03
C ASP A 87 -5.05 -9.69 -8.83
N GLN A 88 -5.90 -8.85 -8.24
CA GLN A 88 -6.83 -9.22 -7.16
C GLN A 88 -8.13 -9.80 -7.72
N TRP A 89 -8.68 -10.83 -7.07
CA TRP A 89 -10.01 -11.36 -7.38
C TRP A 89 -11.10 -10.45 -6.83
N ALA A 90 -12.13 -10.14 -7.63
CA ALA A 90 -13.36 -9.58 -7.07
C ALA A 90 -14.05 -10.61 -6.16
N LEU A 91 -14.23 -11.83 -6.66
CA LEU A 91 -14.54 -13.01 -5.85
C LEU A 91 -13.69 -14.18 -6.38
N ALA A 92 -13.02 -14.91 -5.49
CA ALA A 92 -12.13 -16.01 -5.84
C ALA A 92 -12.93 -17.12 -6.54
N GLU A 93 -12.48 -17.50 -7.74
CA GLU A 93 -13.15 -18.50 -8.58
C GLU A 93 -12.50 -19.88 -8.46
N GLU A 94 -11.18 -19.96 -8.70
CA GLU A 94 -10.47 -21.23 -8.80
C GLU A 94 -9.37 -21.40 -7.75
N LYS A 95 -8.66 -20.32 -7.41
CA LYS A 95 -7.43 -20.37 -6.60
C LYS A 95 -7.48 -19.35 -5.47
N ILE A 96 -7.10 -19.80 -4.28
CA ILE A 96 -6.86 -18.98 -3.10
C ILE A 96 -5.36 -18.65 -3.02
N LEU A 97 -5.05 -17.37 -2.83
CA LEU A 97 -3.69 -16.85 -2.73
C LEU A 97 -3.38 -16.26 -1.35
N SER A 98 -4.39 -15.95 -0.55
CA SER A 98 -4.22 -15.50 0.84
C SER A 98 -5.41 -15.89 1.69
N VAL A 99 -5.17 -16.07 2.99
CA VAL A 99 -6.23 -15.93 4.00
C VAL A 99 -6.79 -14.52 3.82
N GLY A 100 -8.08 -14.41 3.52
CA GLY A 100 -8.72 -13.13 3.21
C GLY A 100 -9.27 -12.97 1.80
N ASP A 101 -8.97 -13.89 0.88
CA ASP A 101 -9.65 -13.92 -0.43
C ASP A 101 -11.16 -14.05 -0.25
N ALA A 102 -11.93 -13.18 -0.90
CA ALA A 102 -13.39 -13.24 -0.83
C ALA A 102 -13.91 -14.35 -1.74
N VAL A 103 -14.50 -15.41 -1.16
CA VAL A 103 -15.05 -16.56 -1.90
C VAL A 103 -16.49 -16.32 -2.32
N ALA A 104 -17.29 -15.76 -1.40
CA ALA A 104 -18.68 -15.42 -1.63
C ALA A 104 -19.08 -14.18 -0.84
N ILE A 105 -20.19 -13.56 -1.21
CA ILE A 105 -20.78 -12.43 -0.48
C ILE A 105 -22.28 -12.65 -0.28
N VAL A 106 -22.79 -12.18 0.85
CA VAL A 106 -24.19 -12.33 1.25
C VAL A 106 -24.80 -10.94 1.45
N ALA A 107 -26.07 -10.77 1.03
CA ALA A 107 -26.92 -9.69 1.52
C ALA A 107 -28.13 -10.26 2.28
N ALA A 108 -28.37 -9.76 3.49
CA ALA A 108 -29.49 -10.16 4.34
C ALA A 108 -30.19 -8.95 4.99
N GLU A 109 -31.36 -9.19 5.58
CA GLU A 109 -32.19 -8.15 6.18
C GLU A 109 -31.61 -7.55 7.47
N THR A 110 -30.77 -8.31 8.18
CA THR A 110 -30.03 -7.83 9.35
C THR A 110 -28.55 -8.23 9.26
N ASP A 111 -27.73 -7.54 10.07
CA ASP A 111 -26.30 -7.81 10.16
C ASP A 111 -26.01 -9.21 10.73
N GLU A 112 -26.82 -9.62 11.70
CA GLU A 112 -26.74 -10.91 12.38
C GLU A 112 -27.03 -12.06 11.41
N ILE A 113 -28.10 -11.95 10.61
CA ILE A 113 -28.44 -12.96 9.60
C ILE A 113 -27.34 -13.05 8.55
N ALA A 114 -26.79 -11.92 8.10
CA ALA A 114 -25.68 -11.91 7.13
C ALA A 114 -24.43 -12.62 7.69
N LYS A 115 -24.11 -12.41 8.99
CA LYS A 115 -23.00 -13.08 9.68
C LYS A 115 -23.22 -14.58 9.84
N ASP A 116 -24.42 -15.01 10.19
CA ASP A 116 -24.73 -16.44 10.32
C ASP A 116 -24.74 -17.13 8.94
N ALA A 117 -25.24 -16.44 7.91
CA ALA A 117 -25.25 -16.96 6.54
C ALA A 117 -23.85 -17.19 5.98
N ILE A 118 -22.89 -16.28 6.19
CA ILE A 118 -21.51 -16.54 5.74
C ILE A 118 -20.87 -17.74 6.45
N ARG A 119 -21.24 -18.03 7.70
CA ARG A 119 -20.77 -19.22 8.43
C ARG A 119 -21.42 -20.52 7.93
N ALA A 120 -22.63 -20.42 7.38
CA ALA A 120 -23.34 -21.56 6.80
C ALA A 120 -22.78 -21.99 5.43
N ILE A 121 -22.05 -21.11 4.73
CA ILE A 121 -21.39 -21.42 3.46
C ILE A 121 -20.21 -22.38 3.69
N ARG A 122 -20.28 -23.56 3.06
CA ARG A 122 -19.23 -24.57 3.12
C ARG A 122 -18.39 -24.52 1.87
N VAL A 123 -17.07 -24.51 2.05
CA VAL A 123 -16.11 -24.51 0.94
C VAL A 123 -15.17 -25.67 1.13
N LYS A 124 -15.02 -26.49 0.10
CA LYS A 124 -14.05 -27.57 0.06
C LYS A 124 -12.82 -27.10 -0.68
N TYR A 125 -11.67 -27.22 -0.04
CA TYR A 125 -10.39 -26.82 -0.60
C TYR A 125 -9.48 -28.01 -0.86
N ARG A 126 -8.62 -27.83 -1.86
CA ARG A 126 -7.38 -28.57 -2.01
C ARG A 126 -6.22 -27.65 -1.67
N GLU A 127 -5.70 -27.80 -0.45
CA GLU A 127 -4.62 -26.97 0.08
C GLU A 127 -3.28 -27.18 -0.64
N LEU A 128 -2.51 -26.12 -0.73
CA LEU A 128 -1.13 -26.12 -1.17
C LEU A 128 -0.26 -25.52 -0.06
N PRO A 129 1.03 -25.92 0.04
CA PRO A 129 1.96 -25.23 0.92
C PRO A 129 2.01 -23.72 0.61
N PRO A 130 1.81 -22.85 1.61
CA PRO A 130 1.94 -21.41 1.40
C PRO A 130 3.42 -20.99 1.38
N LEU A 131 3.76 -20.07 0.50
CA LEU A 131 5.06 -19.39 0.46
C LEU A 131 4.98 -18.13 1.30
N THR A 132 5.33 -18.21 2.58
CA THR A 132 5.28 -17.07 3.51
C THR A 132 6.65 -16.43 3.78
N ASP A 133 7.74 -17.10 3.41
CA ASP A 133 9.10 -16.55 3.47
C ASP A 133 9.48 -15.88 2.14
N LEU A 134 10.10 -14.70 2.25
CA LEU A 134 10.52 -13.89 1.11
C LEU A 134 11.55 -14.61 0.23
N HIS A 135 12.56 -15.24 0.84
CA HIS A 135 13.67 -15.87 0.10
C HIS A 135 13.22 -17.17 -0.55
N GLU A 136 12.38 -17.96 0.12
CA GLU A 136 11.72 -19.13 -0.48
C GLU A 136 10.84 -18.73 -1.68
N ALA A 137 10.06 -17.65 -1.55
CA ALA A 137 9.22 -17.17 -2.64
C ALA A 137 10.04 -16.73 -3.87
N MET A 138 11.25 -16.19 -3.66
CA MET A 138 12.16 -15.77 -4.73
C MET A 138 13.01 -16.92 -5.31
N ALA A 139 13.06 -18.07 -4.65
CA ALA A 139 13.95 -19.16 -5.05
C ALA A 139 13.66 -19.69 -6.46
N ASP A 140 14.71 -20.15 -7.14
CA ASP A 140 14.58 -20.82 -8.43
C ASP A 140 13.71 -22.09 -8.26
N GLY A 141 12.62 -22.20 -9.02
CA GLY A 141 11.68 -23.32 -8.93
C GLY A 141 10.53 -23.15 -7.92
N ALA A 142 10.48 -22.04 -7.19
CA ALA A 142 9.36 -21.75 -6.29
C ALA A 142 8.01 -21.76 -7.05
N PRO A 143 6.95 -22.38 -6.48
CA PRO A 143 5.62 -22.34 -7.06
C PRO A 143 5.17 -20.90 -7.36
N GLN A 144 4.74 -20.67 -8.60
CA GLN A 144 4.26 -19.35 -9.00
C GLN A 144 2.88 -19.08 -8.40
N LEU A 145 2.75 -17.99 -7.65
CA LEU A 145 1.45 -17.54 -7.14
C LEU A 145 0.55 -17.09 -8.29
N HIS A 146 1.10 -16.24 -9.17
CA HIS A 146 0.43 -15.68 -10.33
C HIS A 146 0.97 -16.29 -11.64
N ALA A 147 0.19 -17.18 -12.24
CA ALA A 147 0.58 -17.92 -13.45
C ALA A 147 0.67 -17.06 -14.72
N ASN A 148 -0.07 -15.95 -14.77
CA ASN A 148 -0.16 -15.10 -15.95
C ASN A 148 0.78 -13.90 -15.85
N LYS A 149 1.45 -13.56 -16.96
CA LYS A 149 2.14 -12.27 -17.07
C LYS A 149 1.12 -11.17 -16.89
N ILE A 150 1.43 -10.15 -16.09
CA ILE A 150 0.54 -9.00 -15.82
C ILE A 150 0.02 -8.32 -17.12
N GLY A 151 0.74 -8.43 -18.24
CA GLY A 151 0.30 -7.96 -19.57
C GLY A 151 -0.58 -8.92 -20.39
N SER A 152 -0.91 -10.11 -19.86
CA SER A 152 -1.66 -11.17 -20.56
C SER A 152 -3.11 -11.33 -20.12
N TYR A 153 -3.58 -10.51 -19.18
CA TYR A 153 -5.00 -10.43 -18.83
C TYR A 153 -5.79 -9.98 -20.07
N LYS A 154 -6.39 -10.97 -20.76
CA LYS A 154 -7.09 -10.78 -22.04
C LYS A 154 -8.27 -9.84 -21.85
N LYS A 155 -8.40 -8.90 -22.79
CA LYS A 155 -9.61 -8.10 -23.04
C LYS A 155 -10.82 -9.03 -23.21
N LYS A 156 -11.70 -9.10 -22.21
CA LYS A 156 -13.10 -9.45 -22.46
C LYS A 156 -13.90 -8.15 -22.49
N SER A 157 -14.39 -7.84 -23.70
CA SER A 157 -15.39 -6.82 -24.08
C SER A 157 -15.17 -5.34 -23.67
N GLY A 158 -15.04 -4.47 -24.68
CA GLY A 158 -15.41 -3.06 -24.58
C GLY A 158 -14.30 -2.07 -24.25
N GLY A 159 -13.44 -1.74 -25.22
CA GLY A 159 -12.86 -0.39 -25.44
C GLY A 159 -12.13 0.37 -24.32
N HIS A 160 -11.92 -0.17 -23.12
CA HIS A 160 -11.30 0.56 -22.02
C HIS A 160 -9.83 0.19 -21.83
N HIS A 161 -8.95 1.20 -21.97
CA HIS A 161 -7.53 1.09 -21.66
C HIS A 161 -7.34 0.84 -20.16
N TYR A 162 -6.56 -0.18 -19.78
CA TYR A 162 -6.06 -0.35 -18.42
C TYR A 162 -5.11 0.81 -18.11
N PRO A 163 -5.40 1.69 -17.14
CA PRO A 163 -4.40 2.60 -16.64
C PRO A 163 -3.48 1.78 -15.72
N LEU A 164 -2.33 1.37 -16.25
CA LEU A 164 -1.17 1.07 -15.40
C LEU A 164 -0.84 2.37 -14.64
N GLY A 165 -1.24 2.43 -13.37
CA GLY A 165 -0.92 3.55 -12.48
C GLY A 165 -1.65 4.86 -12.76
N ASP A 166 -1.56 5.71 -11.77
CA ASP A 166 -2.07 7.06 -11.57
C ASP A 166 -1.39 8.18 -12.38
N GLY A 167 -0.64 7.87 -13.45
CA GLY A 167 0.15 8.87 -14.19
C GLY A 167 -0.35 9.18 -15.60
N GLY A 168 -1.16 10.23 -15.75
CA GLY A 168 -1.28 11.06 -16.97
C GLY A 168 -1.93 10.43 -18.21
N LEU A 169 -2.37 11.29 -19.14
CA LEU A 169 -2.63 10.90 -20.54
C LEU A 169 -1.36 10.24 -21.10
N GLN A 170 -1.40 8.93 -21.32
CA GLN A 170 -0.26 8.14 -21.75
C GLN A 170 0.00 8.34 -23.25
N HIS A 171 0.71 9.41 -23.59
CA HIS A 171 0.98 9.82 -24.97
C HIS A 171 2.13 9.08 -25.69
N ASP A 172 2.75 8.06 -25.10
CA ASP A 172 3.83 7.33 -25.79
C ASP A 172 3.77 5.82 -25.55
N GLN A 173 2.99 5.14 -26.38
CA GLN A 173 2.88 3.67 -26.40
C GLN A 173 4.13 2.98 -26.96
N LYS A 174 5.08 3.71 -27.58
CA LYS A 174 6.17 3.08 -28.37
C LYS A 174 7.44 2.78 -27.57
N LYS A 175 7.62 3.31 -26.36
CA LYS A 175 8.90 3.20 -25.61
C LYS A 175 8.95 2.24 -24.42
N ARG A 176 7.85 1.58 -24.01
CA ARG A 176 7.84 0.70 -22.82
C ARG A 176 7.75 -0.80 -23.10
N LYS A 177 8.41 -1.30 -24.15
CA LYS A 177 8.46 -2.76 -24.40
C LYS A 177 9.29 -3.56 -23.37
N SER A 178 9.94 -2.95 -22.36
CA SER A 178 11.03 -3.63 -21.63
C SER A 178 11.07 -3.62 -20.08
N GLU A 179 10.12 -3.07 -19.31
CA GLU A 179 10.35 -2.96 -17.84
C GLU A 179 9.20 -3.35 -16.88
N PHE A 180 8.25 -4.18 -17.33
CA PHE A 180 7.44 -4.98 -16.41
C PHE A 180 7.87 -6.43 -16.52
N LEU A 181 9.01 -6.72 -15.88
CA LEU A 181 9.58 -8.06 -15.82
C LEU A 181 8.77 -8.90 -14.85
N HIS A 182 7.66 -9.47 -15.32
CA HIS A 182 7.08 -10.64 -14.66
C HIS A 182 8.01 -11.83 -14.91
N ASN A 183 8.32 -12.57 -13.86
CA ASN A 183 8.86 -13.93 -13.97
C ASN A 183 10.30 -13.99 -14.52
N THR A 184 11.23 -13.26 -13.89
CA THR A 184 12.67 -13.43 -14.17
C THR A 184 13.21 -14.64 -13.43
N LYS A 185 12.85 -14.80 -12.15
CA LYS A 185 13.13 -15.94 -11.25
C LYS A 185 12.18 -15.88 -10.04
N GLY A 186 11.61 -17.01 -9.60
CA GLY A 186 10.70 -17.07 -8.44
C GLY A 186 9.48 -16.13 -8.56
N ASN A 187 8.97 -15.64 -7.42
CA ASN A 187 7.78 -14.78 -7.32
C ASN A 187 8.09 -13.26 -7.31
N VAL A 188 9.24 -12.86 -7.89
CA VAL A 188 9.59 -11.43 -8.07
C VAL A 188 8.81 -10.84 -9.25
N PHE A 189 7.99 -9.82 -8.99
CA PHE A 189 7.21 -9.15 -10.04
C PHE A 189 7.75 -7.77 -10.43
N LEU A 190 8.62 -7.18 -9.60
CA LEU A 190 9.36 -5.97 -9.95
C LEU A 190 10.78 -6.02 -9.38
N HIS A 191 11.75 -5.74 -10.24
CA HIS A 191 13.12 -5.44 -9.87
C HIS A 191 13.46 -4.01 -10.30
N THR A 192 13.72 -3.11 -9.35
CA THR A 192 14.15 -1.74 -9.63
C THR A 192 15.63 -1.57 -9.29
N LYS A 193 16.37 -0.86 -10.15
CA LYS A 193 17.79 -0.57 -9.98
C LYS A 193 18.00 0.94 -9.81
N VAL A 194 18.78 1.33 -8.80
CA VAL A 194 19.30 2.69 -8.64
C VAL A 194 20.81 2.64 -8.81
N ARG A 195 21.35 3.49 -9.69
CA ARG A 195 22.77 3.53 -10.06
C ARG A 195 23.24 4.97 -10.15
N LYS A 196 24.31 5.31 -9.44
CA LYS A 196 24.99 6.61 -9.54
C LYS A 196 26.49 6.41 -9.32
N GLY A 197 27.32 7.09 -10.11
CA GLY A 197 28.78 7.00 -9.96
C GLY A 197 29.32 5.58 -10.19
N ASP A 198 30.42 5.27 -9.52
CA ASP A 198 31.14 3.99 -9.59
C ASP A 198 31.32 3.42 -8.18
N ILE A 199 30.62 2.32 -7.89
CA ILE A 199 30.59 1.74 -6.55
C ILE A 199 31.95 1.18 -6.11
N GLU A 200 32.75 0.65 -7.05
CA GLU A 200 34.08 0.10 -6.74
C GLU A 200 35.02 1.24 -6.33
N LYS A 201 34.93 2.37 -7.06
CA LYS A 201 35.64 3.60 -6.67
C LYS A 201 35.20 4.08 -5.29
N GLY A 202 33.89 4.05 -5.01
CA GLY A 202 33.33 4.45 -3.72
C GLY A 202 33.91 3.67 -2.54
N PHE A 203 34.03 2.34 -2.65
CA PHE A 203 34.61 1.52 -1.58
C PHE A 203 36.14 1.56 -1.54
N THR A 204 36.82 1.80 -2.67
CA THR A 204 38.28 2.02 -2.67
C THR A 204 38.66 3.30 -1.91
N GLN A 205 37.79 4.31 -1.92
CA GLN A 205 37.98 5.58 -1.20
C GLN A 205 37.58 5.52 0.28
N ALA A 206 36.86 4.47 0.69
CA ALA A 206 36.37 4.35 2.06
C ALA A 206 37.46 3.79 2.97
N GLU A 207 37.68 4.45 4.11
CA GLU A 207 38.56 3.97 5.17
C GLU A 207 37.79 3.27 6.29
N VAL A 208 36.51 3.62 6.45
CA VAL A 208 35.57 2.95 7.36
C VAL A 208 34.40 2.44 6.54
N ILE A 209 34.05 1.17 6.73
CA ILE A 209 32.94 0.50 6.04
C ILE A 209 32.08 -0.20 7.09
N VAL A 210 30.77 0.00 7.00
CA VAL A 210 29.78 -0.68 7.85
C VAL A 210 28.80 -1.44 6.99
N GLU A 211 28.50 -2.68 7.37
CA GLU A 211 27.62 -3.60 6.63
C GLU A 211 26.63 -4.24 7.59
N ASN A 212 25.34 -4.10 7.30
CA ASN A 212 24.27 -4.56 8.18
C ASN A 212 23.06 -5.06 7.38
N THR A 213 22.24 -5.89 8.03
CA THR A 213 20.91 -6.26 7.55
C THR A 213 19.85 -5.77 8.53
N TYR A 214 18.90 -4.99 8.01
CA TYR A 214 17.78 -4.44 8.77
C TYR A 214 16.48 -5.12 8.33
N LYS A 215 15.58 -5.35 9.28
CA LYS A 215 14.23 -5.87 8.98
C LYS A 215 13.19 -4.99 9.66
N THR A 216 12.13 -4.65 8.95
CA THR A 216 10.95 -4.02 9.52
C THR A 216 9.76 -4.95 9.41
N GLN A 217 8.97 -5.02 10.48
CA GLN A 217 7.80 -5.86 10.62
C GLN A 217 6.59 -5.39 9.79
N VAL A 218 5.60 -6.27 9.68
CA VAL A 218 4.25 -5.92 9.22
C VAL A 218 3.58 -5.02 10.27
N VAL A 219 2.91 -3.96 9.81
CA VAL A 219 2.17 -3.03 10.67
C VAL A 219 0.80 -2.72 10.06
N ASP A 220 -0.23 -2.69 10.90
CA ASP A 220 -1.59 -2.30 10.52
C ASP A 220 -1.82 -0.78 10.70
N HIS A 221 -2.72 -0.21 9.91
CA HIS A 221 -3.03 1.22 9.97
C HIS A 221 -3.84 1.61 11.20
N VAL A 222 -4.68 0.70 11.71
CA VAL A 222 -5.54 0.86 12.88
C VAL A 222 -6.30 2.20 12.90
N TYR A 223 -6.81 2.63 11.74
CA TYR A 223 -7.73 3.76 11.68
C TYR A 223 -9.00 3.43 12.47
N MET A 224 -9.54 4.40 13.22
CA MET A 224 -10.62 4.14 14.19
C MET A 224 -11.93 3.71 13.52
N GLU A 225 -12.32 4.36 12.42
CA GLU A 225 -13.44 3.92 11.59
C GLU A 225 -12.96 2.82 10.65
N THR A 226 -13.46 1.59 10.80
CA THR A 226 -13.16 0.49 9.88
C THR A 226 -13.68 0.74 8.46
N GLU A 227 -13.36 -0.15 7.55
CA GLU A 227 -13.85 -0.17 6.18
C GLU A 227 -15.37 -0.21 6.17
N SER A 228 -15.97 0.76 5.47
CA SER A 228 -17.41 0.92 5.46
C SER A 228 -17.91 1.64 4.23
N GLY A 229 -19.13 1.27 3.84
CA GLY A 229 -19.80 1.88 2.71
C GLY A 229 -21.27 1.49 2.63
N VAL A 230 -22.01 2.28 1.84
CA VAL A 230 -23.39 2.01 1.45
C VAL A 230 -23.53 2.29 -0.03
N GLY A 231 -24.23 1.42 -0.76
CA GLY A 231 -24.47 1.59 -2.19
C GLY A 231 -25.89 1.24 -2.59
N LYS A 232 -26.37 1.87 -3.67
CA LYS A 232 -27.68 1.58 -4.27
C LYS A 232 -27.68 1.83 -5.77
N MET A 233 -28.60 1.18 -6.47
CA MET A 233 -28.96 1.56 -7.83
C MET A 233 -29.95 2.74 -7.76
N ASP A 234 -29.75 3.77 -8.58
CA ASP A 234 -30.73 4.84 -8.78
C ASP A 234 -31.83 4.42 -9.79
N GLU A 235 -32.84 5.27 -9.94
CA GLU A 235 -34.00 5.04 -10.82
C GLU A 235 -33.62 4.93 -12.30
N HIS A 236 -32.45 5.44 -12.70
CA HIS A 236 -31.92 5.37 -14.06
C HIS A 236 -30.93 4.21 -14.26
N GLY A 237 -30.79 3.33 -13.26
CA GLY A 237 -29.90 2.18 -13.28
C GLY A 237 -28.42 2.55 -13.13
N ASN A 238 -28.08 3.72 -12.62
CA ASN A 238 -26.71 4.06 -12.25
C ASN A 238 -26.43 3.58 -10.81
N LEU A 239 -25.19 3.15 -10.55
CA LEU A 239 -24.75 2.80 -9.21
C LEU A 239 -24.26 4.05 -8.47
N VAL A 240 -24.72 4.25 -7.23
CA VAL A 240 -24.19 5.27 -6.32
C VAL A 240 -23.65 4.58 -5.07
N ILE A 241 -22.41 4.88 -4.70
CA ILE A 241 -21.76 4.38 -3.49
C ILE A 241 -21.25 5.54 -2.66
N TRP A 242 -21.56 5.52 -1.37
CA TRP A 242 -20.90 6.32 -0.35
C TRP A 242 -19.93 5.42 0.41
N ASN A 243 -18.66 5.79 0.48
CA ASN A 243 -17.64 4.97 1.12
C ASN A 243 -16.65 5.81 1.92
N SER A 244 -16.00 5.13 2.87
CA SER A 244 -14.80 5.63 3.52
C SER A 244 -13.59 5.26 2.66
N CYS A 245 -13.05 6.23 1.91
CA CYS A 245 -11.96 6.00 0.95
C CYS A 245 -11.03 7.20 0.81
N GLN A 246 -9.88 6.99 0.17
CA GLN A 246 -8.94 8.07 -0.18
C GLN A 246 -8.96 8.44 -1.67
N TYR A 247 -9.48 7.56 -2.56
CA TYR A 247 -9.39 7.78 -4.01
C TYR A 247 -10.66 7.37 -4.78
N PRO A 248 -11.77 8.12 -4.64
CA PRO A 248 -13.07 7.74 -5.22
C PRO A 248 -13.06 7.58 -6.75
N PHE A 249 -12.22 8.34 -7.46
CA PHE A 249 -12.09 8.22 -8.92
C PHE A 249 -11.44 6.91 -9.38
N ARG A 250 -10.58 6.31 -8.56
CA ARG A 250 -9.97 5.02 -8.86
C ARG A 250 -10.94 3.89 -8.49
N ASP A 251 -11.64 4.02 -7.37
CA ASP A 251 -12.70 3.08 -6.97
C ASP A 251 -13.75 2.97 -8.09
N ARG A 252 -14.22 4.12 -8.60
CA ARG A 252 -15.16 4.18 -9.73
C ARG A 252 -14.70 3.38 -10.95
N ARG A 253 -13.41 3.43 -11.29
CA ARG A 253 -12.85 2.69 -12.44
C ARG A 253 -12.90 1.18 -12.22
N GLN A 254 -12.49 0.75 -11.02
CA GLN A 254 -12.43 -0.66 -10.67
C GLN A 254 -13.84 -1.26 -10.56
N ILE A 255 -14.75 -0.57 -9.89
CA ILE A 255 -16.16 -0.97 -9.76
C ILE A 255 -16.83 -1.08 -11.14
N ALA A 256 -16.64 -0.09 -12.01
CA ALA A 256 -17.18 -0.12 -13.36
C ALA A 256 -16.68 -1.34 -14.16
N SER A 257 -15.38 -1.66 -14.05
CA SER A 257 -14.78 -2.83 -14.69
C SER A 257 -15.39 -4.14 -14.19
N VAL A 258 -15.53 -4.30 -12.86
CA VAL A 258 -16.09 -5.52 -12.26
C VAL A 258 -17.57 -5.70 -12.59
N LEU A 259 -18.33 -4.60 -12.67
CA LEU A 259 -19.76 -4.65 -13.00
C LEU A 259 -20.08 -4.70 -14.50
N GLY A 260 -19.07 -4.58 -15.36
CA GLY A 260 -19.26 -4.47 -16.81
C GLY A 260 -20.03 -3.19 -17.20
N LEU A 261 -19.84 -2.11 -16.46
CA LEU A 261 -20.50 -0.82 -16.69
C LEU A 261 -19.52 0.21 -17.24
N SER A 262 -20.04 1.22 -17.95
CA SER A 262 -19.27 2.42 -18.25
C SER A 262 -19.08 3.28 -16.99
N GLN A 263 -17.94 3.96 -16.85
CA GLN A 263 -17.64 4.75 -15.63
C GLN A 263 -18.66 5.85 -15.32
N ASN A 264 -19.33 6.41 -16.32
CA ASN A 264 -20.38 7.42 -16.13
C ASN A 264 -21.69 6.83 -15.54
N LYS A 265 -21.80 5.50 -15.45
CA LYS A 265 -22.88 4.78 -14.76
C LYS A 265 -22.55 4.45 -13.30
N VAL A 266 -21.38 4.87 -12.81
CA VAL A 266 -20.93 4.64 -11.44
C VAL A 266 -20.55 5.98 -10.79
N ARG A 267 -21.18 6.29 -9.65
CA ARG A 267 -20.88 7.47 -8.84
C ARG A 267 -20.34 7.01 -7.49
N VAL A 268 -19.12 7.41 -7.16
CA VAL A 268 -18.51 7.19 -5.84
C VAL A 268 -18.44 8.53 -5.12
N ILE A 269 -18.96 8.57 -3.89
CA ILE A 269 -19.02 9.73 -3.02
C ILE A 269 -18.20 9.38 -1.78
N GLN A 270 -17.07 10.04 -1.61
CA GLN A 270 -16.30 9.92 -0.38
C GLN A 270 -17.13 10.53 0.77
N ALA A 271 -17.52 9.72 1.75
CA ALA A 271 -18.14 10.20 2.98
C ALA A 271 -17.08 10.79 3.92
N THR A 272 -17.50 11.33 5.08
CA THR A 272 -16.51 11.66 6.13
C THR A 272 -15.70 10.40 6.44
N THR A 273 -14.37 10.51 6.37
CA THR A 273 -13.45 9.37 6.51
C THR A 273 -12.73 9.45 7.86
N GLY A 274 -12.94 8.46 8.73
CA GLY A 274 -12.41 8.35 10.09
C GLY A 274 -10.97 7.83 10.16
N GLY A 275 -10.11 8.36 9.28
CA GLY A 275 -8.73 7.91 9.11
C GLY A 275 -8.59 6.80 8.07
N ALA A 276 -7.37 6.67 7.55
CA ALA A 276 -7.02 5.68 6.52
C ALA A 276 -5.51 5.40 6.50
N PHE A 277 -4.69 6.46 6.53
CA PHE A 277 -3.22 6.39 6.57
C PHE A 277 -2.58 5.59 5.41
N GLY A 278 -3.28 5.45 4.28
CA GLY A 278 -2.89 4.64 3.12
C GLY A 278 -3.74 3.37 2.96
N GLY A 279 -4.36 2.86 4.04
CA GLY A 279 -5.07 1.58 4.01
C GLY A 279 -6.44 1.62 3.33
N LYS A 280 -6.97 2.82 3.04
CA LYS A 280 -8.20 3.03 2.23
C LYS A 280 -7.89 3.69 0.88
N GLU A 281 -6.65 3.55 0.41
CA GLU A 281 -6.28 3.85 -0.97
C GLU A 281 -6.67 2.70 -1.89
N ASP A 282 -6.42 1.47 -1.44
CA ASP A 282 -6.97 0.26 -2.06
C ASP A 282 -8.48 0.18 -1.84
N ILE A 283 -9.16 -0.39 -2.83
CA ILE A 283 -10.58 -0.67 -2.74
C ILE A 283 -10.83 -1.77 -1.71
N ASN A 284 -11.88 -1.64 -0.92
CA ASN A 284 -12.24 -2.50 0.20
C ASN A 284 -13.65 -3.10 0.04
N VAL A 285 -14.70 -2.45 0.53
CA VAL A 285 -16.09 -2.95 0.52
C VAL A 285 -16.85 -2.64 -0.77
N GLU A 286 -16.34 -1.72 -1.58
CA GLU A 286 -17.11 -1.05 -2.63
C GLU A 286 -17.55 -2.00 -3.74
N ILE A 287 -16.69 -2.94 -4.14
CA ILE A 287 -17.02 -3.95 -5.16
C ILE A 287 -18.11 -4.90 -4.65
N TYR A 288 -18.03 -5.33 -3.39
CA TYR A 288 -19.02 -6.24 -2.81
C TYR A 288 -20.39 -5.56 -2.69
N ILE A 289 -20.41 -4.32 -2.19
CA ILE A 289 -21.61 -3.49 -2.15
C ILE A 289 -22.20 -3.32 -3.56
N ALA A 290 -21.35 -3.03 -4.55
CA ALA A 290 -21.77 -2.83 -5.93
C ALA A 290 -22.46 -4.06 -6.52
N LEU A 291 -21.88 -5.25 -6.32
CA LEU A 291 -22.43 -6.53 -6.79
C LEU A 291 -23.77 -6.83 -6.11
N LEU A 292 -23.83 -6.73 -4.78
CA LEU A 292 -25.05 -6.98 -4.01
C LEU A 292 -26.17 -5.97 -4.34
N ALA A 293 -25.86 -4.68 -4.44
CA ALA A 293 -26.84 -3.65 -4.79
C ALA A 293 -27.39 -3.83 -6.21
N LYS A 294 -26.53 -4.26 -7.16
CA LYS A 294 -26.96 -4.57 -8.54
C LYS A 294 -27.89 -5.79 -8.57
N ALA A 295 -27.55 -6.85 -7.84
CA ALA A 295 -28.30 -8.10 -7.81
C ALA A 295 -29.66 -7.94 -7.12
N THR A 296 -29.68 -7.30 -5.94
CA THR A 296 -30.89 -7.18 -5.11
C THR A 296 -31.78 -6.02 -5.50
N ARG A 297 -31.25 -5.02 -6.23
CA ARG A 297 -31.90 -3.72 -6.48
C ARG A 297 -32.32 -2.97 -5.21
N ARG A 298 -31.77 -3.35 -4.05
CA ARG A 298 -31.95 -2.70 -2.75
C ARG A 298 -30.67 -1.98 -2.35
N PRO A 299 -30.73 -0.94 -1.52
CA PRO A 299 -29.54 -0.37 -0.89
C PRO A 299 -28.82 -1.44 -0.06
N VAL A 300 -27.49 -1.47 -0.10
CA VAL A 300 -26.67 -2.42 0.67
C VAL A 300 -25.63 -1.66 1.46
N ARG A 301 -25.55 -1.93 2.75
CA ARG A 301 -24.53 -1.43 3.67
C ARG A 301 -23.56 -2.55 4.00
N MET A 302 -22.27 -2.24 4.03
CA MET A 302 -21.24 -3.15 4.54
C MET A 302 -20.32 -2.36 5.46
N VAL A 303 -20.12 -2.87 6.67
CA VAL A 303 -19.20 -2.32 7.67
C VAL A 303 -18.43 -3.51 8.22
N TRP A 304 -17.11 -3.50 8.06
CA TRP A 304 -16.26 -4.54 8.66
C TRP A 304 -16.16 -4.31 10.16
N ASP A 305 -16.16 -5.40 10.91
CA ASP A 305 -15.74 -5.30 12.31
C ASP A 305 -14.22 -5.11 12.42
N ARG A 306 -13.73 -4.86 13.64
CA ARG A 306 -12.30 -4.63 13.86
C ARG A 306 -11.47 -5.88 13.58
N GLU A 307 -12.00 -7.07 13.83
CA GLU A 307 -11.29 -8.32 13.59
C GLU A 307 -11.08 -8.53 12.09
N GLU A 308 -12.12 -8.35 11.28
CA GLU A 308 -12.06 -8.37 9.83
C GLU A 308 -11.07 -7.34 9.28
N SER A 309 -11.12 -6.11 9.80
CA SER A 309 -10.20 -5.03 9.42
C SER A 309 -8.74 -5.40 9.70
N LEU A 310 -8.43 -5.89 10.91
CA LEU A 310 -7.07 -6.32 11.25
C LEU A 310 -6.62 -7.55 10.45
N ALA A 311 -7.52 -8.50 10.20
CA ALA A 311 -7.17 -9.73 9.50
C ALA A 311 -6.93 -9.51 8.00
N TYR A 312 -7.71 -8.65 7.35
CA TYR A 312 -7.80 -8.65 5.88
C TYR A 312 -7.48 -7.32 5.19
N SER A 313 -7.46 -6.21 5.94
CA SER A 313 -7.03 -4.93 5.36
C SER A 313 -5.57 -5.01 4.90
N THR A 314 -5.19 -4.11 3.98
CA THR A 314 -3.79 -4.02 3.57
C THR A 314 -2.88 -3.72 4.76
N LYS A 315 -1.62 -4.14 4.68
CA LYS A 315 -0.61 -3.86 5.70
C LYS A 315 0.54 -3.01 5.16
N LYS A 316 1.37 -2.48 6.05
CA LYS A 316 2.71 -2.00 5.66
C LYS A 316 3.56 -3.19 5.24
N HIS A 317 4.27 -3.07 4.12
CA HIS A 317 5.26 -4.05 3.65
C HIS A 317 6.28 -4.35 4.75
N ALA A 318 6.44 -5.64 5.07
CA ALA A 318 7.65 -6.13 5.71
C ALA A 318 8.79 -6.04 4.69
N ILE A 319 9.91 -5.47 5.11
CA ILE A 319 11.05 -5.22 4.23
C ILE A 319 12.32 -5.69 4.92
N GLU A 320 13.13 -6.45 4.20
CA GLU A 320 14.50 -6.79 4.54
C GLU A 320 15.45 -5.94 3.69
N ILE A 321 16.42 -5.31 4.34
CA ILE A 321 17.38 -4.40 3.72
C ILE A 321 18.78 -4.83 4.13
N TRP A 322 19.54 -5.41 3.21
CA TRP A 322 20.99 -5.52 3.36
C TRP A 322 21.62 -4.25 2.77
N THR A 323 22.56 -3.63 3.49
CA THR A 323 23.29 -2.48 2.94
C THR A 323 24.69 -2.34 3.53
N ARG A 324 25.60 -1.85 2.70
CA ARG A 324 27.00 -1.56 3.03
C ARG A 324 27.34 -0.13 2.65
N TRP A 325 27.90 0.63 3.57
CA TRP A 325 28.22 2.05 3.41
C TRP A 325 29.68 2.31 3.75
N GLY A 326 30.33 3.20 3.00
CA GLY A 326 31.72 3.59 3.22
C GLY A 326 31.89 5.10 3.41
N ALA A 327 32.80 5.48 4.30
CA ALA A 327 33.19 6.87 4.53
C ALA A 327 34.72 7.02 4.63
N THR A 328 35.23 8.21 4.32
CA THR A 328 36.63 8.59 4.60
C THR A 328 36.85 8.83 6.09
N ARG A 329 38.11 8.92 6.52
CA ARG A 329 38.45 9.26 7.91
C ARG A 329 37.97 10.65 8.33
N GLU A 330 37.83 11.58 7.39
CA GLU A 330 37.25 12.92 7.61
C GLU A 330 35.72 12.90 7.65
N GLY A 331 35.09 11.72 7.60
CA GLY A 331 33.65 11.57 7.74
C GLY A 331 32.83 11.97 6.51
N LYS A 332 33.39 11.83 5.30
CA LYS A 332 32.64 12.02 4.06
C LYS A 332 32.18 10.68 3.49
N LEU A 333 30.89 10.57 3.14
CA LEU A 333 30.33 9.37 2.52
C LEU A 333 30.90 9.18 1.10
N CYS A 334 31.41 7.98 0.81
CA CYS A 334 32.07 7.66 -0.46
C CYS A 334 31.21 6.75 -1.34
N GLY A 335 30.56 5.76 -0.75
CA GLY A 335 29.83 4.73 -1.50
C GLY A 335 28.78 4.03 -0.66
N MET A 336 27.66 3.67 -1.29
CA MET A 336 26.67 2.78 -0.69
C MET A 336 26.16 1.71 -1.67
N GLU A 337 26.10 0.48 -1.18
CA GLU A 337 25.49 -0.66 -1.87
C GLU A 337 24.31 -1.17 -1.05
N GLY A 338 23.22 -1.59 -1.70
CA GLY A 338 22.05 -2.09 -1.01
C GLY A 338 21.22 -3.08 -1.81
N LYS A 339 20.57 -4.00 -1.08
CA LYS A 339 19.55 -4.89 -1.59
C LYS A 339 18.32 -4.78 -0.70
N VAL A 340 17.17 -4.50 -1.30
CA VAL A 340 15.89 -4.31 -0.63
C VAL A 340 14.94 -5.40 -1.11
N TYR A 341 14.41 -6.21 -0.20
CA TYR A 341 13.42 -7.24 -0.49
C TYR A 341 12.14 -6.88 0.25
N GLY A 342 11.06 -6.63 -0.51
CA GLY A 342 9.77 -6.25 0.05
C GLY A 342 8.71 -7.31 -0.18
N ASP A 343 8.14 -7.80 0.91
CA ASP A 343 7.00 -8.70 0.89
C ASP A 343 5.72 -7.89 0.59
N THR A 344 5.11 -8.15 -0.57
CA THR A 344 3.85 -7.51 -0.96
C THR A 344 2.60 -8.30 -0.58
N GLY A 345 2.76 -9.49 -0.01
CA GLY A 345 1.68 -10.45 0.17
C GLY A 345 1.19 -11.04 -1.15
N ALA A 346 -0.04 -11.55 -1.14
CA ALA A 346 -0.62 -12.30 -2.26
C ALA A 346 -0.90 -11.48 -3.52
N TYR A 347 -0.95 -10.16 -3.42
CA TYR A 347 -1.33 -9.27 -4.51
C TYR A 347 -0.46 -8.02 -4.52
N ALA A 348 -0.37 -7.37 -5.67
CA ALA A 348 0.67 -6.39 -5.91
C ALA A 348 0.48 -5.17 -5.02
N GLY A 349 -0.79 -4.83 -4.73
CA GLY A 349 -1.15 -3.57 -4.07
C GLY A 349 -0.36 -2.42 -4.69
N LEU A 350 0.23 -1.59 -3.82
CA LEU A 350 1.20 -0.57 -4.22
C LEU A 350 2.66 -1.00 -4.04
N GLY A 351 2.95 -2.30 -3.91
CA GLY A 351 4.31 -2.84 -3.78
C GLY A 351 5.25 -2.46 -4.92
N ILE A 352 4.72 -2.21 -6.13
CA ILE A 352 5.50 -1.68 -7.26
C ILE A 352 6.08 -0.29 -6.97
N PHE A 353 5.39 0.52 -6.18
CA PHE A 353 5.82 1.87 -5.84
C PHE A 353 6.51 1.89 -4.47
N VAL A 354 6.00 1.15 -3.48
CA VAL A 354 6.50 1.18 -2.09
C VAL A 354 7.93 0.64 -2.00
N VAL A 355 8.18 -0.56 -2.51
CA VAL A 355 9.52 -1.20 -2.41
C VAL A 355 10.53 -0.46 -3.29
N LYS A 356 10.09 -0.03 -4.49
CA LYS A 356 10.85 0.89 -5.35
C LYS A 356 11.24 2.17 -4.61
N LYS A 357 10.30 2.81 -3.92
CA LYS A 357 10.54 4.05 -3.18
C LYS A 357 11.48 3.82 -2.00
N CYS A 358 11.39 2.67 -1.32
CA CYS A 358 12.36 2.26 -0.30
C CYS A 358 13.78 2.19 -0.88
N GLY A 359 13.97 1.53 -2.02
CA GLY A 359 15.28 1.45 -2.68
C GLY A 359 15.83 2.79 -3.16
N ILE A 360 14.95 3.67 -3.69
CA ILE A 360 15.31 5.04 -4.06
C ILE A 360 15.75 5.82 -2.80
N HIS A 361 14.99 5.81 -1.72
CA HIS A 361 15.33 6.63 -0.54
C HIS A 361 16.31 5.93 0.42
N LEU A 362 16.96 4.84 -0.01
CA LEU A 362 17.87 4.10 0.85
C LEU A 362 19.12 4.93 1.20
N ALA A 363 19.53 5.89 0.37
CA ALA A 363 20.64 6.80 0.68
C ALA A 363 20.30 7.86 1.75
N GLY A 364 19.04 7.98 2.14
CA GLY A 364 18.58 9.02 3.06
C GLY A 364 18.76 10.43 2.49
N PRO A 365 18.63 11.47 3.32
CA PRO A 365 18.79 12.86 2.89
C PRO A 365 20.27 13.28 2.80
N TYR A 366 21.16 12.37 2.39
CA TYR A 366 22.61 12.55 2.38
C TYR A 366 23.19 12.50 0.97
N HIS A 367 24.25 13.26 0.74
CA HIS A 367 25.00 13.20 -0.50
C HIS A 367 25.99 12.03 -0.46
N ILE A 368 25.74 11.02 -1.30
CA ILE A 368 26.66 9.90 -1.52
C ILE A 368 26.98 9.87 -3.02
N PRO A 369 28.26 9.98 -3.44
CA PRO A 369 28.61 10.11 -4.85
C PRO A 369 28.44 8.79 -5.63
N ASN A 370 28.65 7.64 -4.99
CA ASN A 370 28.62 6.33 -5.64
C ASN A 370 27.57 5.41 -5.00
N ILE A 371 26.58 4.95 -5.78
CA ILE A 371 25.41 4.24 -5.29
C ILE A 371 25.05 3.08 -6.21
N LYS A 372 24.77 1.93 -5.60
CA LYS A 372 24.22 0.75 -6.27
C LYS A 372 23.15 0.10 -5.38
N VAL A 373 21.88 0.24 -5.76
CA VAL A 373 20.76 -0.39 -5.02
C VAL A 373 19.91 -1.24 -5.93
N ASP A 374 19.56 -2.44 -5.48
CA ASP A 374 18.61 -3.35 -6.13
C ASP A 374 17.42 -3.58 -5.20
N ALA A 375 16.21 -3.31 -5.69
CA ALA A 375 14.97 -3.45 -4.93
C ALA A 375 14.02 -4.44 -5.60
N PHE A 376 13.53 -5.42 -4.85
CA PHE A 376 12.74 -6.55 -5.32
C PHE A 376 11.37 -6.57 -4.62
N SER A 377 10.30 -6.38 -5.40
CA SER A 377 8.93 -6.59 -4.92
C SER A 377 8.53 -8.04 -5.19
N VAL A 378 8.10 -8.74 -4.14
CA VAL A 378 7.92 -10.20 -4.15
C VAL A 378 6.51 -10.55 -3.69
N TYR A 379 5.85 -11.45 -4.43
CA TYR A 379 4.60 -12.07 -3.96
C TYR A 379 4.88 -13.17 -2.95
N THR A 380 4.07 -13.23 -1.91
CA THR A 380 4.01 -14.31 -0.91
C THR A 380 2.54 -14.66 -0.65
N ASN A 381 2.24 -15.71 0.10
CA ASN A 381 0.87 -16.01 0.55
C ASN A 381 0.48 -15.23 1.83
N ASN A 382 1.30 -14.27 2.25
CA ASN A 382 0.97 -13.39 3.37
C ASN A 382 -0.13 -12.39 2.97
N VAL A 383 -0.77 -11.77 3.97
CA VAL A 383 -1.78 -10.72 3.78
C VAL A 383 -1.20 -9.62 2.90
N MET A 384 -1.99 -9.14 1.94
CA MET A 384 -1.58 -8.10 1.00
C MET A 384 -1.03 -6.87 1.73
N ALA A 385 0.13 -6.40 1.28
CA ALA A 385 0.71 -5.13 1.70
C ALA A 385 0.51 -4.05 0.64
N SER A 386 0.28 -2.82 1.09
CA SER A 386 0.07 -1.66 0.21
C SER A 386 0.54 -0.36 0.87
N ALA A 387 -0.07 0.78 0.53
CA ALA A 387 0.29 2.06 1.09
C ALA A 387 0.06 2.10 2.60
N MET A 388 1.09 2.47 3.35
CA MET A 388 0.97 3.02 4.70
C MET A 388 1.85 4.26 4.81
N ARG A 389 1.42 5.26 5.59
CA ARG A 389 2.16 6.52 5.83
C ARG A 389 3.67 6.26 5.98
N GLY A 390 4.46 6.96 5.16
CA GLY A 390 5.89 6.72 4.96
C GLY A 390 6.20 6.12 3.57
N PHE A 391 5.39 5.17 3.11
CA PHE A 391 5.44 4.62 1.75
C PHE A 391 6.85 4.08 1.38
N GLY A 392 7.37 3.14 2.17
CA GLY A 392 8.70 2.54 1.96
C GLY A 392 9.85 3.35 2.56
N VAL A 393 9.71 4.68 2.66
CA VAL A 393 10.77 5.57 3.19
C VAL A 393 10.99 5.35 4.68
N THR A 394 9.95 5.00 5.45
CA THR A 394 10.10 4.67 6.87
C THR A 394 10.97 3.44 7.09
N GLN A 395 10.88 2.44 6.21
CA GLN A 395 11.72 1.25 6.27
C GLN A 395 13.16 1.58 5.86
N ALA A 396 13.33 2.36 4.78
CA ALA A 396 14.64 2.86 4.38
C ALA A 396 15.33 3.67 5.49
N ALA A 397 14.57 4.48 6.23
CA ALA A 397 15.09 5.32 7.31
C ALA A 397 15.66 4.54 8.48
N VAL A 398 15.03 3.41 8.86
CA VAL A 398 15.61 2.51 9.87
C VAL A 398 17.01 2.05 9.44
N ALA A 399 17.19 1.70 8.17
CA ALA A 399 18.47 1.27 7.65
C ALA A 399 19.48 2.42 7.54
N HIS A 400 19.15 3.52 6.85
CA HIS A 400 20.13 4.57 6.60
C HIS A 400 20.50 5.37 7.85
N GLU A 401 19.58 5.60 8.78
CA GLU A 401 19.92 6.26 10.05
C GLU A 401 20.77 5.34 10.93
N GLY A 402 20.53 4.02 10.91
CA GLY A 402 21.40 3.03 11.56
C GLY A 402 22.81 3.02 10.98
N GLN A 403 22.94 3.08 9.65
CA GLN A 403 24.25 3.18 8.98
C GLN A 403 24.98 4.48 9.35
N MET A 404 24.25 5.60 9.41
CA MET A 404 24.83 6.89 9.82
C MET A 404 25.35 6.86 11.25
N ASP A 405 24.61 6.26 12.18
CA ASP A 405 25.04 6.16 13.58
C ASP A 405 26.26 5.23 13.75
N GLU A 406 26.27 4.08 13.06
CA GLU A 406 27.40 3.14 13.14
C GLU A 406 28.69 3.72 12.52
N LEU A 407 28.58 4.43 11.38
CA LEU A 407 29.72 5.15 10.79
C LEU A 407 30.23 6.25 11.72
N ALA A 408 29.31 7.07 12.26
CA ALA A 408 29.66 8.15 13.18
C ALA A 408 30.40 7.60 14.41
N LYS A 409 29.90 6.50 14.99
CA LYS A 409 30.52 5.81 16.12
C LYS A 409 31.93 5.29 15.79
N GLN A 410 32.12 4.61 14.66
CA GLN A 410 33.43 4.08 14.28
C GLN A 410 34.46 5.18 13.96
N LEU A 411 34.00 6.32 13.45
CA LEU A 411 34.83 7.48 13.18
C LEU A 411 35.08 8.37 14.42
N GLY A 412 34.38 8.12 15.52
CA GLY A 412 34.43 8.99 16.70
C GLY A 412 33.86 10.40 16.44
N ILE A 413 32.91 10.53 15.51
CA ILE A 413 32.24 11.78 15.17
C ILE A 413 30.85 11.77 15.81
N HIS A 414 30.43 12.88 16.41
CA HIS A 414 29.08 12.98 16.95
C HIS A 414 28.00 12.77 15.87
N PRO A 415 26.95 11.97 16.11
CA PRO A 415 25.98 11.56 15.09
C PRO A 415 25.26 12.71 14.39
N LEU A 416 24.92 13.80 15.11
CA LEU A 416 24.31 14.99 14.50
C LEU A 416 25.31 15.75 13.61
N THR A 417 26.58 15.81 14.02
CA THR A 417 27.66 16.46 13.27
C THR A 417 27.93 15.67 11.97
N PHE A 418 28.00 14.34 12.06
CA PHE A 418 28.18 13.47 10.90
C PHE A 418 27.06 13.63 9.86
N ARG A 419 25.81 13.80 10.31
CA ARG A 419 24.66 14.11 9.43
C ARG A 419 24.78 15.48 8.78
N LEU A 420 25.12 16.52 9.54
CA LEU A 420 25.35 17.87 9.00
C LEU A 420 26.44 17.89 7.93
N MET A 421 27.52 17.13 8.13
CA MET A 421 28.64 17.04 7.19
C MET A 421 28.26 16.42 5.83
N ASN A 422 27.25 15.56 5.81
CA ASN A 422 26.86 14.76 4.65
C ASN A 422 25.47 15.10 4.11
N ALA A 423 24.74 16.03 4.73
CA ALA A 423 23.41 16.43 4.30
C ALA A 423 23.39 16.92 2.84
N LEU A 424 22.31 16.61 2.12
CA LEU A 424 22.04 17.22 0.82
C LEU A 424 21.94 18.74 0.94
N ASP A 425 22.38 19.43 -0.10
CA ASP A 425 22.39 20.89 -0.23
C ASP A 425 22.18 21.29 -1.70
N VAL A 426 21.94 22.57 -1.97
CA VAL A 426 21.80 23.09 -3.34
C VAL A 426 23.07 22.78 -4.14
N GLY A 427 22.88 22.29 -5.36
CA GLY A 427 23.94 21.86 -6.27
C GLY A 427 24.38 20.40 -6.08
N LEU A 428 23.95 19.72 -5.01
CA LEU A 428 24.22 18.29 -4.81
C LEU A 428 23.12 17.44 -5.46
N SER A 429 23.49 16.24 -5.88
CA SER A 429 22.56 15.28 -6.47
C SER A 429 22.07 14.22 -5.48
N THR A 430 20.80 13.87 -5.59
CA THR A 430 20.22 12.67 -4.97
C THR A 430 20.79 11.40 -5.60
N GLU A 431 20.38 10.24 -5.11
CA GLU A 431 20.75 8.93 -5.64
C GLU A 431 20.30 8.65 -7.07
N THR A 432 19.28 9.36 -7.57
CA THR A 432 18.83 9.25 -8.96
C THR A 432 19.55 10.21 -9.90
N GLY A 433 20.49 11.00 -9.38
CA GLY A 433 21.21 12.03 -10.14
C GLY A 433 20.43 13.34 -10.27
N HIS A 434 19.26 13.47 -9.64
CA HIS A 434 18.53 14.73 -9.61
C HIS A 434 19.31 15.75 -8.78
N ILE A 435 19.74 16.83 -9.43
CA ILE A 435 20.44 17.96 -8.79
C ILE A 435 19.41 18.84 -8.07
N MET A 436 19.62 19.07 -6.78
CA MET A 436 18.78 19.95 -5.99
C MET A 436 19.09 21.41 -6.35
N THR A 437 18.10 22.15 -6.84
CA THR A 437 18.30 23.54 -7.30
C THR A 437 17.88 24.58 -6.27
N GLU A 438 16.93 24.25 -5.39
CA GLU A 438 16.36 25.14 -4.38
C GLU A 438 15.66 24.34 -3.26
N ASP A 439 15.18 25.02 -2.22
CA ASP A 439 14.32 24.48 -1.13
C ASP A 439 14.81 23.20 -0.43
N VAL A 440 16.14 23.09 -0.20
CA VAL A 440 16.75 21.96 0.52
C VAL A 440 16.78 22.20 2.04
N GLY A 441 15.79 21.68 2.75
CA GLY A 441 15.56 21.97 4.18
C GLY A 441 16.28 21.07 5.20
N ILE A 442 17.00 20.01 4.78
CA ILE A 442 17.57 19.03 5.74
C ILE A 442 18.62 19.68 6.66
N LYS A 443 19.57 20.41 6.09
CA LYS A 443 20.65 21.06 6.86
C LYS A 443 20.12 22.12 7.82
N PRO A 444 19.23 23.06 7.40
CA PRO A 444 18.53 23.94 8.35
C PRO A 444 17.77 23.20 9.47
N THR A 445 17.19 22.03 9.17
CA THR A 445 16.48 21.22 10.17
C THR A 445 17.45 20.65 11.21
N LEU A 446 18.57 20.06 10.77
CA LEU A 446 19.61 19.52 11.65
C LEU A 446 20.27 20.62 12.50
N GLU A 447 20.49 21.80 11.91
CA GLU A 447 20.97 22.97 12.64
C GLU A 447 20.00 23.41 13.73
N LYS A 448 18.70 23.43 13.42
CA LYS A 448 17.69 23.76 14.43
C LYS A 448 17.62 22.73 15.55
N ILE A 449 17.78 21.45 15.23
CA ILE A 449 17.88 20.38 16.22
C ILE A 449 19.11 20.61 17.11
N ARG A 450 20.26 20.97 16.53
CA ARG A 450 21.49 21.30 17.29
C ARG A 450 21.24 22.43 18.29
N GLU A 451 20.61 23.52 17.86
CA GLU A 451 20.26 24.63 18.76
C GLU A 451 19.38 24.17 19.92
N VAL A 452 18.37 23.34 19.66
CA VAL A 452 17.46 22.83 20.70
C VAL A 452 18.20 21.92 21.68
N VAL A 453 19.03 21.00 21.21
CA VAL A 453 19.82 20.08 22.06
C VAL A 453 20.81 20.85 22.96
N LEU A 454 21.43 21.90 22.42
CA LEU A 454 22.36 22.73 23.18
C LEU A 454 21.65 23.65 24.18
N GLY A 455 20.43 24.11 23.85
CA GLY A 455 19.67 25.06 24.68
C GLY A 455 18.75 24.43 25.73
N ASP A 456 18.43 23.14 25.61
CA ASP A 456 17.52 22.43 26.51
C ASP A 456 18.30 21.50 27.44
N GLU A 457 18.31 21.79 28.75
CA GLU A 457 18.98 20.97 29.76
C GLU A 457 18.43 19.55 29.86
N SER A 458 17.16 19.32 29.50
CA SER A 458 16.58 17.97 29.49
C SER A 458 17.22 17.06 28.43
N LEU A 459 17.94 17.64 27.46
CA LEU A 459 18.62 16.94 26.37
C LEU A 459 20.15 16.87 26.57
N ALA A 460 20.66 17.17 27.76
CA ALA A 460 22.10 17.24 28.02
C ALA A 460 22.88 15.95 27.68
N VAL A 461 22.23 14.79 27.78
CA VAL A 461 22.82 13.48 27.41
C VAL A 461 23.25 13.40 25.93
N TYR A 462 22.69 14.25 25.06
CA TYR A 462 23.01 14.29 23.63
C TYR A 462 24.05 15.36 23.27
N ARG A 463 24.70 16.00 24.24
CA ARG A 463 25.67 17.10 23.99
C ARG A 463 27.12 16.63 23.90
N GLU A 464 27.45 15.47 24.45
CA GLU A 464 28.83 14.98 24.51
C GLU A 464 29.39 14.81 23.09
N GLY A 465 30.47 15.53 22.76
CA GLY A 465 31.08 15.52 21.43
C GLY A 465 30.35 16.33 20.34
N LEU A 466 29.24 17.00 20.67
CA LEU A 466 28.49 17.86 19.73
C LEU A 466 29.11 19.27 19.55
N MET A 467 29.86 19.74 20.55
CA MET A 467 30.45 21.09 20.61
C MET A 467 31.77 21.22 19.87
#